data_AF-A0A2D5GSU5-F1
#
_entry.id   AF-A0A2D5GSU5-F1
#
_cell.length_a   1.000
_cell.length_b   1.000
_cell.length_c   1.000
_cell.angle_alpha   90.00
_cell.angle_beta   90.00
_cell.angle_gamma   90.00
#
_symmetry.space_group_name_H-M   'P 1'
#
loop_
_entity.id
_entity.type
_entity.pdbx_description
1 polymer ?
#
loop_
_entity_poly.entity_id
_entity_poly.type
_entity_poly.pdbx_seq_one_letter_code
_entity_poly.pdbx_strand_id
1 'polypeptide(L)' 'MRLEELSSQSSYNDNILIEGNKYTVGTNDGVTFERVEYLGSAQMFGKKVLKFSTVEKQQLTVNLSFHTFILEYNEGEENG' A
#
# COMPACT_ATOMS: atom_id res chain seq x y z
N MET A 1 36.16 -4.87 -2.67
CA MET A 1 34.80 -4.37 -2.39
C MET A 1 33.90 -4.97 -3.47
N ARG A 2 32.99 -5.86 -3.09
CA ARG A 2 32.25 -6.77 -4.00
C ARG A 2 30.94 -6.10 -4.41
N LEU A 3 30.61 -6.18 -5.70
CA LEU A 3 29.46 -5.54 -6.36
C LEU A 3 28.12 -6.23 -6.01
N GLU A 4 27.90 -6.55 -4.73
CA GLU A 4 26.77 -7.37 -4.25
C GLU A 4 25.91 -6.66 -3.18
N GLU A 5 26.24 -5.43 -2.77
CA GLU A 5 25.47 -4.66 -1.76
C GLU A 5 24.52 -3.61 -2.38
N LEU A 6 23.77 -3.96 -3.43
CA LEU A 6 22.74 -3.06 -4.00
C LEU A 6 21.32 -3.65 -4.06
N SER A 7 21.04 -4.73 -3.33
CA SER A 7 19.65 -5.16 -3.07
C SER A 7 19.47 -5.22 -1.55
N SER A 8 18.56 -4.53 -0.89
CA SER A 8 17.35 -3.85 -1.33
C SER A 8 17.07 -2.77 -0.30
N GLN A 9 17.33 -1.50 -0.61
CA GLN A 9 16.67 -0.43 0.13
C GLN A 9 15.18 -0.53 -0.23
N SER A 10 14.41 -1.24 0.59
CA SER A 10 12.95 -1.11 0.56
C SER A 10 12.64 0.33 0.96
N SER A 11 12.53 1.22 -0.03
CA SER A 11 12.22 2.64 0.16
C SER A 11 10.80 2.89 0.66
N TYR A 12 10.04 1.83 0.95
CA TYR A 12 8.71 1.93 1.52
C TYR A 12 8.85 2.17 3.03
N ASN A 13 8.58 3.41 3.45
CA ASN A 13 8.46 3.71 4.87
C ASN A 13 7.18 3.04 5.36
N ASP A 14 7.36 1.96 6.11
CA ASP A 14 6.28 1.13 6.64
C ASP A 14 5.30 1.87 7.57
N ASN A 15 5.66 3.07 8.01
CA ASN A 15 4.86 3.90 8.90
C ASN A 15 3.97 4.92 8.17
N ILE A 16 3.89 4.90 6.84
CA ILE A 16 3.02 5.82 6.10
C ILE A 16 1.54 5.43 6.23
N LEU A 17 1.25 4.12 6.30
CA LEU A 17 -0.13 3.63 6.36
C LEU A 17 -0.56 3.36 7.79
N ILE A 18 -1.73 3.88 8.16
CA ILE A 18 -2.31 3.71 9.50
C ILE A 18 -3.41 2.65 9.40
N GLU A 19 -3.34 1.60 10.22
CA GLU A 19 -4.36 0.55 10.24
C GLU A 19 -5.73 1.15 10.59
N GLY A 20 -6.78 0.70 9.89
CA GLY A 20 -8.14 1.23 10.01
C GLY A 20 -8.44 2.47 9.16
N ASN A 21 -7.43 3.14 8.61
CA ASN A 21 -7.66 4.25 7.68
C ASN A 21 -7.99 3.75 6.27
N LYS A 22 -8.73 4.58 5.52
CA LYS A 22 -9.14 4.29 4.14
C LYS A 22 -8.21 4.97 3.14
N TYR A 23 -7.89 4.25 2.08
CA TYR A 23 -6.96 4.67 1.04
C TYR A 23 -7.51 4.38 -0.36
N THR A 24 -6.92 5.04 -1.35
CA THR A 24 -6.99 4.59 -2.75
C THR A 24 -5.65 3.97 -3.14
N VAL A 25 -5.69 2.73 -3.59
CA VAL A 25 -4.51 1.98 -4.03
C VAL A 25 -4.50 1.91 -5.55
N GLY A 26 -3.49 2.51 -6.19
CA GLY A 26 -3.27 2.41 -7.64
C GLY A 26 -2.19 1.39 -7.97
N THR A 27 -2.45 0.51 -8.93
CA THR A 27 -1.48 -0.47 -9.46
C THR A 27 -0.89 0.00 -10.79
N ASN A 28 0.28 -0.54 -11.16
CA ASN A 28 1.03 -0.12 -12.34
C ASN A 28 0.40 -0.54 -13.68
N ASP A 29 -0.58 -1.42 -13.66
CA ASP A 29 -1.43 -1.79 -14.81
C ASP A 29 -2.63 -0.84 -14.99
N GLY A 30 -2.73 0.21 -14.17
CA GLY A 30 -3.76 1.23 -14.25
C GLY A 30 -5.04 0.91 -13.48
N VAL A 31 -5.08 -0.21 -12.74
CA VAL A 31 -6.23 -0.53 -11.88
C VAL A 31 -6.17 0.28 -10.59
N THR A 32 -7.33 0.74 -10.11
CA THR A 32 -7.46 1.49 -8.86
C THR A 32 -8.48 0.84 -7.94
N PHE A 33 -8.11 0.67 -6.68
CA PHE A 33 -8.99 0.21 -5.61
C PHE A 33 -9.26 1.37 -4.67
N GLU A 34 -10.45 1.96 -4.77
CA GLU A 34 -10.85 3.09 -3.96
C GLU A 34 -11.49 2.65 -2.64
N ARG A 35 -11.35 3.49 -1.60
CA ARG A 35 -12.02 3.31 -0.30
C ARG A 35 -11.74 1.95 0.34
N VAL A 36 -10.48 1.52 0.30
CA VAL A 36 -10.04 0.28 0.95
C VAL A 36 -9.38 0.58 2.29
N GLU A 37 -9.76 -0.17 3.32
CA GLU A 37 -9.23 -0.01 4.69
C GLU A 37 -7.92 -0.77 4.84
N TYR A 38 -6.87 -0.12 5.35
CA TYR A 38 -5.59 -0.79 5.60
C TYR A 38 -5.67 -1.70 6.82
N LEU A 39 -5.28 -2.97 6.65
CA LEU A 39 -5.32 -4.02 7.68
C LEU A 39 -3.94 -4.43 8.19
N GLY A 40 -2.88 -3.71 7.78
CA GLY A 40 -1.51 -4.07 8.10
C GLY A 40 -0.78 -4.79 6.97
N SER A 41 0.36 -5.40 7.31
CA SER A 41 1.24 -6.06 6.34
C SER A 41 1.57 -7.49 6.74
N ALA A 42 1.97 -8.31 5.77
CA ALA A 42 2.39 -9.68 5.99
C ALA A 42 3.59 -10.06 5.12
N GLN A 43 4.25 -11.16 5.48
CA GLN A 43 5.24 -11.81 4.64
C GLN A 43 4.60 -12.96 3.86
N MET A 44 4.74 -12.95 2.54
CA MET A 44 4.20 -13.96 1.64
C MET A 44 5.24 -14.28 0.57
N PHE A 45 5.66 -15.55 0.51
CA PHE A 45 6.75 -16.01 -0.38
C PHE A 45 8.05 -15.18 -0.26
N GLY A 46 8.41 -14.78 0.96
CA GLY A 46 9.59 -13.96 1.24
C GLY A 46 9.48 -12.49 0.82
N LYS A 47 8.28 -12.04 0.39
CA LYS A 47 8.01 -10.66 0.03
C LYS A 47 6.97 -10.04 0.96
N LYS A 48 7.18 -8.78 1.32
CA LYS A 48 6.21 -8.00 2.08
C LYS A 48 5.02 -7.64 1.20
N VAL A 49 3.82 -7.90 1.71
CA VAL A 49 2.54 -7.55 1.08
C VAL A 49 1.72 -6.67 2.03
N LEU A 50 0.97 -5.74 1.46
CA LEU A 50 -0.03 -4.94 2.17
C LEU A 50 -1.39 -5.62 2.08
N LYS A 51 -2.15 -5.57 3.17
CA LYS A 51 -3.51 -6.11 3.23
C LYS A 51 -4.50 -4.98 3.39
N PHE A 52 -5.59 -5.06 2.64
CA PHE A 52 -6.69 -4.13 2.72
C PHE A 52 -8.04 -4.85 2.73
N SER A 53 -9.07 -4.20 3.28
CA SER A 53 -10.47 -4.62 3.15
C SER A 53 -11.23 -3.68 2.23
N THR A 54 -12.00 -4.22 1.29
CA THR A 54 -12.95 -3.42 0.49
C THR A 54 -14.23 -3.14 1.29
N VAL A 55 -15.07 -2.24 0.77
CA VAL A 55 -16.41 -1.97 1.33
C VAL A 55 -17.32 -3.21 1.37
N GLU A 56 -17.07 -4.18 0.49
CA GLU A 56 -17.78 -5.47 0.45
C GLU A 56 -17.18 -6.52 1.40
N LYS A 57 -16.23 -6.13 2.27
CA LYS A 57 -15.48 -7.01 3.19
C LYS A 57 -14.66 -8.09 2.48
N GLN A 58 -14.25 -7.83 1.25
CA GLN A 58 -13.30 -8.69 0.54
C GLN A 58 -11.87 -8.27 0.88
N GLN A 59 -10.96 -9.24 1.01
CA GLN A 59 -9.56 -8.96 1.28
C GLN A 59 -8.79 -8.71 -0.03
N LEU A 60 -8.21 -7.52 -0.14
CA LEU A 60 -7.25 -7.16 -1.17
C LEU A 60 -5.83 -7.34 -0.61
N THR A 61 -4.95 -8.05 -1.33
CA THR A 61 -3.54 -8.20 -0.95
C THR A 61 -2.67 -7.66 -2.08
N VAL A 62 -1.86 -6.65 -1.77
CA VAL A 62 -1.05 -5.92 -2.75
C VAL A 62 0.43 -6.18 -2.45
N ASN A 63 1.17 -6.67 -3.45
CA ASN A 63 2.60 -6.90 -3.31
C ASN A 63 3.36 -5.60 -3.60
N LEU A 64 4.20 -5.16 -2.66
CA LEU A 64 4.97 -3.91 -2.79
C LEU A 64 6.00 -3.92 -3.93
N SER A 65 6.31 -5.08 -4.52
CA SER A 65 7.08 -5.15 -5.77
C SER A 65 6.33 -4.51 -6.94
N PHE A 66 4.99 -4.42 -6.87
CA PHE A 66 4.22 -3.55 -7.75
C PHE A 66 4.48 -2.12 -7.30
N HIS A 67 5.17 -1.35 -8.14
CA HIS A 67 5.34 0.08 -7.93
C HIS A 67 3.94 0.71 -7.94
N THR A 68 3.41 0.93 -6.75
CA THR A 68 2.04 1.40 -6.50
C THR A 68 2.16 2.74 -5.79
N PHE A 69 1.45 3.75 -6.28
CA PHE A 69 1.33 5.03 -5.59
C PHE A 69 0.04 5.00 -4.76
N ILE A 70 0.06 5.67 -3.61
CA ILE A 70 -1.09 5.76 -2.71
C ILE A 70 -1.46 7.22 -2.56
N LEU A 71 -2.75 7.51 -2.71
CA LEU A 71 -3.35 8.80 -2.43
C LEU A 71 -4.09 8.71 -1.09
N GLU A 72 -3.71 9.58 -0.16
CA GLU A 72 -4.36 9.73 1.14
C GLU A 72 -5.35 10.90 1.05
N TYR A 73 -6.62 10.65 1.36
CA TYR A 73 -7.64 11.70 1.41
C TYR A 73 -7.75 12.18 2.86
N ASN A 74 -7.37 13.44 3.10
CA ASN A 74 -7.69 14.12 4.36
C ASN A 74 -9.13 14.62 4.24
N GLU A 75 -10.07 14.03 4.99
CA GLU A 75 -11.41 14.61 5.16
C GLU A 75 -11.29 15.90 5.98
N GLY A 76 -11.20 17.03 5.29
CA GLY A 76 -11.36 18.35 5.89
C GLY A 76 -10.48 19.44 5.29
N GLU A 77 -10.87 19.99 4.15
CA GLU A 77 -10.82 21.43 3.85
C GLU A 77 -11.90 21.74 2.79
N GLU A 78 -13.17 21.83 3.23
CA GLU A 78 -14.17 22.62 2.50
C GLU A 78 -13.81 24.10 2.72
N ASN A 79 -13.11 24.70 1.76
CA ASN A 79 -12.99 26.15 1.69
C ASN A 79 -14.09 26.67 0.75
N GLY A 80 -15.09 27.34 1.35
CA GLY A 80 -16.13 28.09 0.65
C GLY A 80 -15.64 29.37 0.00
#